data_AF-A0AAY4CBQ5-F1
#
_entry.id   AF-A0AAY4CBQ5-F1
#
_cell.length_a   1.000
_cell.length_b   1.000
_cell.length_c   1.000
_cell.angle_alpha   90.00
_cell.angle_beta   90.00
_cell.angle_gamma   90.00
#
_symmetry.space_group_name_H-M   'P 1'
#
loop_
_entity.id
_entity.type
_entity.pdbx_description
1 polymer ?
#
loop_
_entity_poly.entity_id
_entity_poly.type
_entity_poly.pdbx_seq_one_letter_code
_entity_poly.pdbx_strand_id
1 'polypeptide(L)'
;MAEAPSKDQDLFTCSVCLDLLKDPVTLHCGHNYCMSCIKSCWDEEDQKGVYSCPQCRHTFTPRPVLFKNPLIAELVENVKKTRLQAAPPALCYAGPGDVECDVCTGRKVKAVKSCLVCLVSYCETHFKVHNEVNPGGKHTVTDATGPLQEKICSQHHKLLEVFCCSDQKCVCLMCLVDEHSGHKTVAAAAERSEKQSLGHIRKEREESTGAERGCGDSQALCTGSSGGH
;
A
#
# COMPACT_ATOMS: atom_id res chain seq x y z
N MET A 1 -17.90 -18.88 0.89
CA MET A 1 -16.82 -19.87 1.01
C MET A 1 -15.69 -19.17 1.74
N ALA A 2 -15.40 -19.59 2.97
CA ALA A 2 -14.33 -19.00 3.77
C ALA A 2 -12.97 -19.40 3.16
N GLU A 3 -12.14 -18.43 2.78
CA GLU A 3 -10.75 -18.74 2.45
C GLU A 3 -9.99 -18.97 3.76
N ALA A 4 -9.59 -20.22 3.95
CA ALA A 4 -8.79 -20.66 5.08
C ALA A 4 -7.44 -19.90 5.11
N PRO A 5 -6.82 -19.72 6.29
CA PRO A 5 -5.41 -19.30 6.34
C PRO A 5 -4.61 -20.28 5.48
N SER A 6 -3.73 -19.76 4.63
CA SER A 6 -2.90 -20.59 3.75
C SER A 6 -2.16 -21.65 4.60
N LYS A 7 -2.55 -22.92 4.43
CA LYS A 7 -2.01 -24.09 5.14
C LYS A 7 -0.49 -24.27 5.02
N ASP A 8 0.17 -23.48 4.19
CA ASP A 8 1.63 -23.46 4.01
C ASP A 8 2.41 -22.87 5.21
N GLN A 9 1.78 -22.05 6.06
CA GLN A 9 2.50 -21.37 7.15
C GLN A 9 2.84 -22.29 8.32
N ASP A 10 2.00 -23.31 8.56
CA ASP A 10 2.23 -24.30 9.62
C ASP A 10 3.44 -25.20 9.32
N LEU A 11 3.82 -25.34 8.04
CA LEU A 11 4.94 -26.20 7.61
C LEU A 11 6.31 -25.67 8.05
N PHE A 12 6.43 -24.36 8.28
CA PHE A 12 7.70 -23.69 8.61
C PHE A 12 7.74 -23.20 10.06
N THR A 13 6.81 -23.64 10.89
CA THR A 13 6.73 -23.26 12.31
C THR A 13 7.41 -24.31 13.17
N CYS A 14 8.27 -23.87 14.08
CA CYS A 14 8.94 -24.75 15.02
C CYS A 14 7.95 -25.19 16.10
N SER A 15 7.75 -26.49 16.31
CA SER A 15 6.81 -26.98 17.32
C SER A 15 7.28 -26.81 18.77
N VAL A 16 8.51 -26.32 19.00
CA VAL A 16 9.07 -26.11 20.34
C VAL A 16 8.84 -24.66 20.79
N CYS A 17 9.25 -23.68 19.98
CA CYS A 17 9.05 -22.26 20.31
C CYS A 17 7.78 -21.65 19.70
N LEU A 18 7.08 -22.40 18.83
CA LEU A 18 5.87 -21.98 18.12
C LEU A 18 6.06 -20.77 17.19
N ASP A 19 7.31 -20.45 16.85
CA ASP A 19 7.69 -19.38 15.92
C ASP A 19 8.19 -19.96 14.59
N LEU A 20 8.26 -19.11 13.57
CA LEU A 20 8.93 -19.42 12.31
C LEU A 20 10.38 -19.87 12.55
N LEU A 21 10.79 -20.93 11.85
CA LEU A 21 12.10 -21.57 12.02
C LEU A 21 13.27 -20.58 11.90
N LYS A 22 14.18 -20.59 12.87
CA LYS A 22 15.46 -19.85 12.87
C LYS A 22 16.60 -20.85 12.78
N ASP A 23 17.40 -20.73 11.72
CA ASP A 23 18.41 -21.73 11.34
C ASP A 23 17.84 -23.15 11.37
N PRO A 24 16.88 -23.45 10.45
CA PRO A 24 16.15 -24.71 10.47
C PRO A 24 17.10 -25.91 10.36
N VAL A 25 16.85 -26.92 11.17
CA VAL A 25 17.49 -28.23 11.11
C VAL A 25 16.43 -29.28 10.85
N THR A 26 16.77 -30.31 10.08
CA THR A 26 15.88 -31.43 9.77
C THR A 26 16.44 -32.70 10.40
N LEU A 27 15.65 -33.35 11.26
CA LEU A 27 16.01 -34.64 11.83
C LEU A 27 15.80 -35.76 10.80
N HIS A 28 16.41 -36.93 11.00
CA HIS A 28 16.22 -38.08 10.09
C HIS A 28 14.76 -38.56 10.01
N CYS A 29 13.93 -38.26 11.01
CA CYS A 29 12.50 -38.52 10.98
C CYS A 29 11.70 -37.49 10.14
N GLY A 30 12.36 -36.50 9.53
CA GLY A 30 11.76 -35.49 8.66
C GLY A 30 11.22 -34.23 9.35
N HIS A 31 11.23 -34.17 10.68
CA HIS A 31 10.74 -33.02 11.44
C HIS A 31 11.77 -31.89 11.51
N ASN A 32 11.28 -30.64 11.52
CA ASN A 32 12.09 -29.44 11.42
C ASN A 32 11.99 -28.58 12.69
N TYR A 33 13.14 -28.10 13.17
CA TYR A 33 13.22 -27.27 14.37
C TYR A 33 14.19 -26.10 14.18
N CYS A 34 14.09 -25.08 15.01
CA CYS A 34 15.18 -24.14 15.18
C CYS A 34 16.39 -24.89 15.75
N MET A 35 17.60 -24.61 15.22
CA MET A 35 18.84 -25.22 15.71
C MET A 35 18.99 -25.09 17.23
N SER A 36 18.69 -23.92 17.79
CA SER A 36 18.77 -23.67 19.25
C SER A 36 17.73 -24.48 20.02
N CYS A 37 16.47 -24.52 19.55
CA CYS A 37 15.38 -25.20 20.23
C CYS A 37 15.65 -26.69 20.41
N ILE A 38 16.06 -27.39 19.34
CA ILE A 38 16.33 -28.84 19.45
C ILE A 38 17.59 -29.13 20.27
N LYS A 39 18.59 -28.24 20.24
CA LYS A 39 19.77 -28.36 21.10
C LYS A 39 19.37 -28.31 22.56
N SER A 40 18.58 -27.30 22.95
CA SER A 40 18.10 -27.15 24.32
C SER A 40 17.27 -28.36 24.79
N CYS A 41 16.39 -28.91 23.93
CA CYS A 41 15.66 -30.13 24.26
C CYS A 41 16.59 -31.31 24.56
N TRP A 42 17.69 -31.46 23.81
CA TRP A 42 18.65 -32.55 23.99
C TRP A 42 19.66 -32.31 25.11
N ASP A 43 20.01 -31.06 25.41
CA ASP A 43 20.91 -30.71 26.51
C ASP A 43 20.33 -31.17 27.86
N GLU A 44 19.01 -31.15 28.01
CA GLU A 44 18.30 -31.71 29.18
C GLU A 44 18.34 -33.26 29.22
N GLU A 45 18.50 -33.91 28.06
CA GLU A 45 18.50 -35.37 27.89
C GLU A 45 19.92 -35.98 27.84
N ASP A 46 20.99 -35.17 27.88
CA ASP A 46 22.39 -35.62 27.78
C ASP A 46 22.73 -36.70 28.82
N GLN A 47 22.16 -36.61 30.04
CA GLN A 47 22.36 -37.61 31.10
C GLN A 47 21.78 -38.99 30.78
N LYS A 48 20.75 -39.05 29.92
CA LYS A 48 20.09 -40.31 29.52
C LYS A 48 20.79 -40.96 28.33
N GLY A 49 21.60 -40.20 27.57
CA GLY A 49 22.32 -40.69 26.38
C GLY A 49 21.43 -41.11 25.20
N VAL A 50 20.11 -40.91 25.30
CA VAL A 50 19.11 -41.21 24.29
C VAL A 50 18.35 -39.93 23.99
N TYR A 51 18.36 -39.53 22.71
CA TYR A 51 17.80 -38.26 22.27
C TYR A 51 16.54 -38.49 21.48
N SER A 52 15.48 -37.75 21.76
CA SER A 52 14.19 -37.96 21.10
C SER A 52 13.75 -36.78 20.24
N CYS A 53 13.01 -37.06 19.17
CA CYS A 53 12.30 -36.04 18.41
C CYS A 53 11.08 -35.54 19.22
N PRO A 54 10.95 -34.23 19.49
CA PRO A 54 9.82 -33.68 20.25
C PRO A 54 8.43 -33.98 19.66
N GLN A 55 8.32 -34.17 18.34
CA GLN A 55 7.04 -34.38 17.67
C GLN A 55 6.63 -35.86 17.58
N CYS A 56 7.51 -36.74 17.10
CA CYS A 56 7.17 -38.15 16.88
C CYS A 56 7.84 -39.14 17.84
N ARG A 57 8.69 -38.64 18.76
CA ARG A 57 9.41 -39.43 19.76
C ARG A 57 10.37 -40.48 19.16
N HIS A 58 10.71 -40.37 17.88
CA HIS A 58 11.76 -41.18 17.28
C HIS A 58 13.08 -40.92 18.02
N THR A 59 13.79 -41.97 18.39
CA THR A 59 14.99 -41.92 19.23
C THR A 59 16.26 -42.01 18.40
N PHE A 60 17.30 -41.32 18.84
CA PHE A 60 18.62 -41.29 18.21
C PHE A 60 19.71 -41.61 19.24
N THR A 61 20.65 -42.46 18.83
CA THR A 61 21.87 -42.79 19.58
C THR A 61 22.99 -43.09 18.59
N PRO A 62 24.13 -42.38 18.60
CA PRO A 62 24.53 -41.29 19.49
C PRO A 62 23.79 -39.96 19.21
N ARG A 63 24.13 -38.89 19.95
CA ARG A 63 23.58 -37.53 19.73
C ARG A 63 23.78 -37.10 18.27
N PRO A 64 22.71 -36.78 17.52
CA PRO A 64 22.86 -36.36 16.13
C PRO A 64 23.64 -35.06 16.00
N VAL A 65 24.52 -35.00 15.00
CA VAL A 65 25.18 -33.75 14.61
C VAL A 65 24.18 -32.94 13.77
N LEU A 66 23.95 -31.69 14.16
CA LEU A 66 22.96 -30.83 13.52
C LEU A 66 23.62 -29.89 12.51
N PHE A 67 23.05 -29.86 11.31
CA PHE A 67 23.42 -28.92 10.26
C PHE A 67 22.20 -28.12 9.82
N LYS A 68 22.39 -26.84 9.56
CA LYS A 68 21.35 -25.98 8.99
C LYS A 68 20.94 -26.56 7.63
N ASN A 69 19.65 -26.75 7.42
CA ASN A 69 19.10 -27.14 6.13
C ASN A 69 18.96 -25.88 5.25
N PRO A 70 19.80 -25.71 4.20
CA PRO A 70 19.80 -24.50 3.39
C PRO A 70 18.50 -24.36 2.58
N LEU A 71 17.89 -25.45 2.15
CA LEU A 71 16.64 -25.43 1.37
C LEU A 71 15.46 -24.96 2.23
N ILE A 72 15.31 -25.50 3.44
CA ILE A 72 14.26 -25.04 4.37
C ILE A 72 14.54 -23.61 4.80
N ALA A 73 15.80 -23.22 5.01
CA ALA A 73 16.15 -21.84 5.32
C ALA A 73 15.75 -20.90 4.18
N GLU A 74 16.04 -21.24 2.92
CA GLU A 74 15.62 -20.46 1.75
C GLU A 74 14.10 -20.36 1.64
N LEU A 75 13.37 -21.46 1.86
CA LEU A 75 11.90 -21.46 1.86
C LEU A 75 11.32 -20.59 2.98
N VAL A 76 11.88 -20.66 4.19
CA VAL A 76 11.52 -19.80 5.31
C VAL A 76 11.79 -18.33 4.96
N GLU A 77 12.93 -18.02 4.35
CA GLU A 77 13.22 -16.67 3.86
C GLU A 77 12.27 -16.26 2.73
N ASN A 78 11.82 -17.16 1.87
CA ASN A 78 10.79 -16.88 0.87
C ASN A 78 9.42 -16.66 1.49
N VAL A 79 9.05 -17.33 2.59
CA VAL A 79 7.83 -17.02 3.35
C VAL A 79 7.94 -15.67 4.05
N LYS A 80 9.09 -15.37 4.68
CA LYS A 80 9.38 -14.03 5.22
C LYS A 80 9.35 -13.00 4.12
N LYS A 81 9.92 -13.29 2.95
CA LYS A 81 9.94 -12.41 1.79
C LYS A 81 8.57 -12.31 1.15
N THR A 82 7.70 -13.31 1.15
CA THR A 82 6.30 -13.15 0.71
C THR A 82 5.54 -12.28 1.73
N ARG A 83 5.83 -12.42 3.03
CA ARG A 83 5.35 -11.50 4.09
C ARG A 83 5.95 -10.08 3.98
N LEU A 84 7.16 -9.94 3.46
CA LEU A 84 7.91 -8.68 3.30
C LEU A 84 7.86 -8.12 1.87
N GLN A 85 7.34 -8.85 0.88
CA GLN A 85 6.95 -8.44 -0.47
C GLN A 85 5.45 -8.11 -0.49
N ALA A 86 4.81 -8.21 0.67
CA ALA A 86 3.83 -7.24 1.12
C ALA A 86 4.48 -5.89 1.52
N ALA A 87 5.79 -5.67 1.29
CA ALA A 87 6.36 -4.34 1.14
C ALA A 87 6.41 -3.99 -0.37
N PRO A 88 5.76 -2.91 -0.80
CA PRO A 88 5.80 -2.44 -2.17
C PRO A 88 7.23 -2.07 -2.62
N PRO A 89 7.54 -2.18 -3.92
CA PRO A 89 8.75 -1.58 -4.48
C PRO A 89 8.78 -0.11 -4.07
N ALA A 90 9.92 0.36 -3.53
CA ALA A 90 10.19 1.75 -3.13
C ALA A 90 8.92 2.54 -2.77
N LEU A 91 8.38 2.35 -1.56
CA LEU A 91 7.16 2.98 -1.08
C LEU A 91 7.14 4.49 -1.42
N CYS A 92 6.39 4.86 -2.46
CA CYS A 92 5.86 6.20 -2.67
C CYS A 92 4.83 6.41 -1.56
N TYR A 93 5.30 6.67 -0.34
CA TYR A 93 4.45 7.16 0.74
C TYR A 93 3.69 8.38 0.23
N ALA A 94 2.45 8.55 0.69
CA ALA A 94 1.68 9.72 0.32
C ALA A 94 2.40 10.98 0.83
N GLY A 95 2.83 11.85 -0.08
CA GLY A 95 3.36 13.16 0.22
C GLY A 95 2.24 14.21 0.31
N PRO A 96 2.58 15.47 0.61
CA PRO A 96 1.62 16.57 0.56
C PRO A 96 0.94 16.65 -0.81
N GLY A 97 -0.39 16.56 -0.84
CA GLY A 97 -1.20 16.60 -2.07
C GLY A 97 -1.44 15.25 -2.74
N ASP A 98 -0.83 14.16 -2.26
CA ASP A 98 -1.18 12.82 -2.71
C ASP A 98 -2.46 12.32 -2.03
N VAL A 99 -3.23 11.51 -2.76
CA VAL A 99 -4.37 10.79 -2.20
C VAL A 99 -3.85 9.58 -1.43
N GLU A 100 -4.29 9.41 -0.18
CA GLU A 100 -3.90 8.27 0.65
C GLU A 100 -4.72 7.02 0.33
N CYS A 101 -4.12 5.85 0.46
CA CYS A 101 -4.84 4.59 0.41
C CYS A 101 -5.63 4.37 1.71
N ASP A 102 -6.94 4.18 1.61
CA ASP A 102 -7.81 4.01 2.78
C ASP A 102 -7.57 2.68 3.50
N VAL A 103 -7.19 1.63 2.76
CA VAL A 103 -7.04 0.25 3.26
C VAL A 103 -5.73 0.04 4.03
N CYS A 104 -4.67 0.82 3.74
CA CYS A 104 -3.39 0.69 4.43
C CYS A 104 -3.54 0.95 5.94
N THR A 105 -3.09 0.01 6.76
CA THR A 105 -2.96 0.18 8.21
C THR A 105 -1.61 0.81 8.56
N GLY A 106 -1.60 1.83 9.41
CA GLY A 106 -0.38 2.56 9.78
C GLY A 106 -0.06 3.71 8.82
N ARG A 107 1.21 3.85 8.41
CA ARG A 107 1.63 4.93 7.50
C ARG A 107 0.98 4.73 6.12
N LYS A 108 0.27 5.76 5.65
CA LYS A 108 -0.50 5.70 4.41
C LYS A 108 0.39 5.76 3.17
N VAL A 109 0.04 4.94 2.18
CA VAL A 109 0.72 4.85 0.87
C VAL A 109 -0.10 5.63 -0.15
N LYS A 110 0.56 6.22 -1.15
CA LYS A 110 -0.12 6.90 -2.26
C LYS A 110 -1.10 5.95 -2.96
N ALA A 111 -2.35 6.38 -3.08
CA ALA A 111 -3.36 5.72 -3.88
C ALA A 111 -3.09 5.97 -5.37
N VAL A 112 -3.33 4.94 -6.18
CA VAL A 112 -3.21 4.97 -7.64
C VAL A 112 -4.58 5.00 -8.30
N LYS A 113 -5.58 4.34 -7.68
CA LYS A 113 -6.94 4.23 -8.20
C LYS A 113 -7.96 4.45 -7.10
N SER A 114 -9.09 5.05 -7.46
CA SER A 114 -10.26 5.20 -6.60
C SER A 114 -11.46 4.50 -7.25
N CYS A 115 -12.16 3.68 -6.48
CA CYS A 115 -13.38 3.02 -6.93
C CYS A 115 -14.59 3.88 -6.60
N LEU A 116 -15.38 4.24 -7.62
CA LEU A 116 -16.57 5.07 -7.47
C LEU A 116 -17.77 4.31 -6.91
N VAL A 117 -17.70 2.97 -6.88
CA VAL A 117 -18.74 2.11 -6.30
C VAL A 117 -18.44 1.86 -4.82
N CYS A 118 -17.20 1.46 -4.49
CA CYS A 118 -16.79 1.24 -3.10
C CYS A 118 -16.57 2.56 -2.34
N LEU A 119 -16.37 3.68 -3.05
CA LEU A 119 -15.99 4.97 -2.48
C LEU A 119 -14.68 4.89 -1.68
N VAL A 120 -13.72 4.12 -2.21
CA VAL A 120 -12.44 3.82 -1.56
C VAL A 120 -11.29 4.05 -2.55
N SER A 121 -10.18 4.59 -2.05
CA SER A 121 -8.92 4.80 -2.75
C SER A 121 -7.88 3.75 -2.36
N TYR A 122 -7.25 3.16 -3.37
CA TYR A 122 -6.36 2.01 -3.25
C TYR A 122 -4.96 2.34 -3.77
N CYS A 123 -3.93 1.96 -3.03
CA CYS A 123 -2.57 1.83 -3.56
C CYS A 123 -2.50 0.62 -4.50
N GLU A 124 -1.41 0.49 -5.26
CA GLU A 124 -1.25 -0.55 -6.30
C GLU A 124 -1.57 -1.95 -5.77
N THR A 125 -1.05 -2.30 -4.59
CA THR A 125 -1.22 -3.63 -4.00
C THR A 125 -2.67 -3.90 -3.61
N HIS A 126 -3.33 -2.95 -2.93
CA HIS A 126 -4.72 -3.10 -2.54
C HIS A 126 -5.68 -3.02 -3.73
N PHE A 127 -5.32 -2.27 -4.78
CA PHE A 127 -6.12 -2.19 -6.00
C PHE A 127 -6.09 -3.51 -6.76
N LYS A 128 -4.94 -4.17 -6.84
CA LYS A 128 -4.81 -5.49 -7.46
C LYS A 128 -5.75 -6.51 -6.81
N VAL A 129 -5.76 -6.57 -5.47
CA VAL A 129 -6.68 -7.45 -4.71
C VAL A 129 -8.15 -7.07 -4.97
N HIS A 130 -8.47 -5.77 -4.98
CA HIS A 130 -9.82 -5.31 -5.30
C HIS A 130 -10.29 -5.80 -6.68
N ASN A 131 -9.44 -5.72 -7.69
CA ASN A 131 -9.76 -6.14 -9.05
C ASN A 131 -9.90 -7.67 -9.18
N GLU A 132 -9.10 -8.44 -8.43
CA GLU A 132 -9.19 -9.91 -8.37
C GLU A 132 -10.51 -10.37 -7.72
N VAL A 133 -10.96 -9.70 -6.66
CA VAL A 133 -12.24 -9.98 -5.98
C VAL A 133 -13.45 -9.49 -6.79
N ASN A 134 -13.26 -8.47 -7.64
CA ASN A 134 -14.31 -7.89 -8.48
C ASN A 134 -14.04 -8.08 -9.99
N PRO A 135 -13.97 -9.33 -10.48
CA PRO A 135 -13.62 -9.60 -11.87
C PRO A 135 -14.69 -9.07 -12.83
N GLY A 136 -14.24 -8.59 -13.99
CA GLY A 136 -15.10 -8.15 -15.08
C GLY A 136 -15.47 -6.67 -15.06
N GLY A 137 -14.72 -5.80 -14.35
CA GLY A 137 -14.90 -4.35 -14.43
C GLY A 137 -16.24 -3.84 -13.91
N LYS A 138 -16.92 -4.61 -13.06
CA LYS A 138 -18.22 -4.24 -12.44
C LYS A 138 -18.13 -2.96 -11.62
N HIS A 139 -16.95 -2.68 -11.10
CA HIS A 139 -16.67 -1.49 -10.33
C HIS A 139 -15.99 -0.46 -11.22
N THR A 140 -16.66 0.67 -11.44
CA THR A 140 -16.07 1.82 -12.13
C THR A 140 -14.96 2.41 -11.27
N VAL A 141 -13.78 2.58 -11.88
CA VAL A 141 -12.56 3.07 -11.21
C VAL A 141 -12.00 4.25 -11.99
N THR A 142 -11.40 5.19 -11.27
CA THR A 142 -10.73 6.38 -11.82
C THR A 142 -9.33 6.47 -11.24
N ASP A 143 -8.43 7.22 -11.90
CA ASP A 143 -7.17 7.61 -11.28
C ASP A 143 -7.42 8.42 -10.00
N ALA A 144 -6.56 8.21 -8.99
CA ALA A 144 -6.62 8.92 -7.72
C ALA A 144 -6.04 10.35 -7.86
N THR A 145 -6.62 11.14 -8.76
CA THR A 145 -6.29 12.57 -8.97
C THR A 145 -7.18 13.43 -8.08
N GLY A 146 -6.68 13.74 -6.89
CA GLY A 146 -7.36 14.53 -5.86
C GLY A 146 -8.26 13.70 -4.92
N PRO A 147 -8.63 14.25 -3.74
CA PRO A 147 -9.33 13.50 -2.71
C PRO A 147 -10.70 13.00 -3.20
N LEU A 148 -10.93 11.69 -3.13
CA LEU A 148 -12.22 11.10 -3.48
C LEU A 148 -13.38 11.71 -2.66
N GLN A 149 -13.08 12.15 -1.43
CA GLN A 149 -14.01 12.81 -0.51
C GLN A 149 -14.65 14.07 -1.11
N GLU A 150 -13.94 14.82 -1.97
CA GLU A 150 -14.51 15.99 -2.66
C GLU A 150 -15.59 15.62 -3.70
N LYS A 151 -15.65 14.34 -4.09
CA LYS A 151 -16.66 13.81 -5.01
C LYS A 151 -17.80 13.13 -4.26
N ILE A 152 -17.79 13.08 -2.92
CA ILE A 152 -18.79 12.41 -2.10
C ILE A 152 -19.62 13.46 -1.36
N CYS A 153 -20.93 13.29 -1.37
CA CYS A 153 -21.84 14.11 -0.58
C CYS A 153 -21.64 13.84 0.92
N SER A 154 -21.32 14.88 1.69
CA SER A 154 -21.14 14.79 3.14
C SER A 154 -22.39 14.33 3.89
N GLN A 155 -23.59 14.69 3.40
CA GLN A 155 -24.85 14.32 4.05
C GLN A 155 -25.26 12.88 3.71
N HIS A 156 -25.18 12.51 2.43
CA HIS A 156 -25.76 11.27 1.95
C HIS A 156 -24.74 10.16 1.65
N HIS A 157 -23.45 10.46 1.75
CA HIS A 157 -22.34 9.54 1.47
C HIS A 157 -22.48 8.87 0.10
N LYS A 158 -22.94 9.65 -0.90
CA LYS A 158 -23.16 9.24 -2.29
C LYS A 158 -22.39 10.13 -3.23
N LEU A 159 -22.05 9.61 -4.42
CA LEU A 159 -21.32 10.37 -5.42
C LEU A 159 -22.08 11.64 -5.82
N LEU A 160 -21.34 12.74 -5.94
CA LEU A 160 -21.85 14.01 -6.45
C LEU A 160 -21.92 13.92 -7.98
N GLU A 161 -23.04 13.44 -8.49
CA GLU A 161 -23.26 13.16 -9.92
C GLU A 161 -23.90 14.34 -10.67
N VAL A 162 -24.47 15.30 -9.95
CA VAL A 162 -25.27 16.40 -10.52
C VAL A 162 -24.66 17.74 -10.14
N PHE A 163 -24.59 18.67 -11.07
CA PHE A 163 -24.25 20.07 -10.79
C PHE A 163 -25.51 20.91 -10.76
N CYS A 164 -25.77 21.56 -9.62
CA CYS A 164 -26.85 22.51 -9.47
C CYS A 164 -26.39 23.89 -9.94
N CYS A 165 -26.94 24.39 -11.05
CA CYS A 165 -26.61 25.71 -11.60
C CYS A 165 -27.12 26.84 -10.71
N SER A 166 -28.26 26.66 -10.04
CA SER A 166 -28.84 27.67 -9.15
C SER A 166 -27.93 27.96 -7.96
N ASP A 167 -27.35 26.91 -7.36
CA ASP A 167 -26.50 27.02 -6.17
C ASP A 167 -25.00 26.90 -6.48
N GLN A 168 -24.66 26.75 -7.76
CA GLN A 168 -23.30 26.61 -8.29
C GLN A 168 -22.46 25.54 -7.57
N LYS A 169 -23.08 24.40 -7.21
CA LYS A 169 -22.41 23.32 -6.46
C LYS A 169 -22.76 21.94 -7.02
N CYS A 170 -21.82 20.99 -6.88
CA CYS A 170 -22.08 19.59 -7.14
C CYS A 170 -22.89 18.97 -5.98
N VAL A 171 -23.94 18.22 -6.30
CA VAL A 171 -24.88 17.58 -5.37
C VAL A 171 -25.07 16.10 -5.75
N CYS A 172 -25.47 15.25 -4.80
CA CYS A 172 -25.87 13.87 -5.10
C CYS A 172 -27.35 13.81 -5.50
N LEU A 173 -27.78 12.67 -6.05
CA LEU A 173 -29.17 12.46 -6.45
C LEU A 173 -30.17 12.60 -5.29
N MET A 174 -29.77 12.31 -4.05
CA MET A 174 -30.64 12.49 -2.88
C MET A 174 -30.85 13.98 -2.56
N CYS A 175 -29.77 14.76 -2.60
CA CYS A 175 -29.84 16.22 -2.46
C CYS A 175 -30.69 16.85 -3.58
N LEU A 176 -30.64 16.30 -4.80
CA LEU A 176 -31.45 16.79 -5.92
C LEU A 176 -32.95 16.69 -5.66
N VAL A 177 -33.40 15.57 -5.09
CA VAL A 177 -34.84 15.33 -4.85
C VAL A 177 -35.36 15.98 -3.57
N ASP A 178 -34.47 16.38 -2.67
CA ASP A 178 -34.79 17.03 -1.40
C ASP A 178 -34.59 18.56 -1.49
N GLU A 179 -33.45 19.05 -1.01
CA GLU A 179 -33.12 20.48 -0.92
C GLU A 179 -33.01 21.20 -2.27
N HIS A 180 -32.70 20.50 -3.35
CA HIS A 180 -32.48 21.08 -4.69
C HIS A 180 -33.61 20.76 -5.68
N SER A 181 -34.78 20.40 -5.15
CA SER A 181 -35.95 20.10 -5.99
C SER A 181 -36.38 21.33 -6.80
N GLY A 182 -36.46 21.17 -8.12
CA GLY A 182 -36.82 22.25 -9.04
C GLY A 182 -35.69 23.20 -9.42
N HIS A 183 -34.47 23.01 -8.92
CA HIS A 183 -33.31 23.79 -9.36
C HIS A 183 -32.84 23.36 -10.75
N LYS A 184 -32.25 24.29 -11.50
CA LYS A 184 -31.67 23.97 -12.81
C LYS A 184 -30.40 23.15 -12.60
N THR A 185 -30.34 21.94 -13.17
CA THR A 185 -29.20 21.04 -12.99
C THR A 185 -28.64 20.48 -14.29
N VAL A 186 -27.35 20.14 -14.29
CA VAL A 186 -26.64 19.45 -15.38
C VAL A 186 -25.78 18.31 -14.83
N ALA A 187 -25.25 17.43 -15.69
CA ALA A 187 -24.38 16.33 -15.24
C ALA A 187 -23.02 16.85 -14.74
N ALA A 188 -22.60 16.42 -13.54
CA ALA A 188 -21.35 16.89 -12.94
C ALA A 188 -20.09 16.46 -13.71
N ALA A 189 -20.15 15.36 -14.46
CA ALA A 189 -19.03 14.91 -15.30
C ALA A 189 -18.68 15.92 -16.40
N ALA A 190 -19.69 16.49 -17.06
CA ALA A 190 -19.49 17.48 -18.12
C ALA A 190 -18.90 18.79 -17.58
N GLU A 191 -19.38 19.23 -16.42
CA GLU A 191 -18.92 20.46 -15.76
C GLU A 191 -17.47 20.33 -15.26
N ARG A 192 -17.10 19.20 -14.64
CA ARG A 192 -15.73 18.95 -14.18
C ARG A 192 -14.71 18.93 -15.31
N SER A 193 -15.05 18.34 -16.46
CA SER A 193 -14.17 18.34 -17.63
C SER A 193 -13.93 19.75 -18.18
N GLU A 194 -14.94 20.62 -18.16
CA GLU A 194 -14.82 22.02 -18.61
C GLU A 194 -14.01 22.88 -17.64
N LYS A 195 -14.21 22.74 -16.32
CA LYS A 195 -13.38 23.46 -15.33
C LYS A 195 -11.92 22.99 -15.29
N GLN A 196 -11.67 21.70 -15.49
CA GLN A 196 -10.30 21.17 -15.53
C GLN A 196 -9.53 21.67 -16.77
N SER A 197 -10.17 21.75 -17.94
CA SER A 197 -9.53 22.29 -19.14
C SER A 197 -9.23 23.79 -19.00
N LEU A 198 -10.17 24.58 -18.47
CA LEU A 198 -9.95 26.00 -18.19
C LEU A 198 -8.86 26.23 -17.13
N GLY A 199 -8.79 25.38 -16.11
CA GLY A 199 -7.75 25.43 -15.07
C GLY A 199 -6.36 25.10 -15.62
N HIS A 200 -6.25 24.13 -16.52
CA HIS A 200 -4.99 23.78 -17.18
C HIS A 200 -4.48 24.94 -18.06
N ILE A 201 -5.34 25.51 -18.89
CA ILE A 201 -5.01 26.64 -19.78
C ILE A 201 -4.57 27.88 -18.98
N ARG A 202 -5.20 28.15 -17.82
CA ARG A 202 -4.80 29.27 -16.95
C ARG A 202 -3.42 29.05 -16.34
N LYS A 203 -3.12 27.82 -15.91
CA LYS A 203 -1.83 27.47 -15.31
C LYS A 203 -0.69 27.56 -16.33
N GLU A 204 -0.91 27.06 -17.56
CA GLU A 204 0.03 27.22 -18.67
C GLU A 204 0.28 28.70 -19.02
N ARG A 205 -0.76 29.54 -18.99
CA ARG A 205 -0.63 30.99 -19.25
C ARG A 205 0.14 31.71 -18.14
N GLU A 206 -0.06 31.33 -16.88
CA GLU A 206 0.66 31.87 -15.73
C GLU A 206 2.15 31.47 -15.77
N GLU A 207 2.46 30.23 -16.13
CA GLU A 207 3.84 29.75 -16.33
C GLU A 207 4.52 30.43 -17.53
N SER A 208 3.78 30.70 -18.61
CA SER A 208 4.28 31.44 -19.79
C SER A 208 4.59 32.92 -19.45
N THR A 209 3.77 33.58 -18.62
CA THR A 209 4.01 34.98 -18.20
C THR A 209 5.05 35.13 -17.07
N GLY A 210 5.44 34.03 -16.43
CA GLY A 210 6.54 33.99 -15.47
C GLY A 210 7.93 33.98 -16.11
N ALA A 211 8.04 33.50 -17.36
CA ALA A 211 9.31 33.40 -18.09
C ALA A 211 9.79 34.75 -18.68
N GLU A 212 8.90 35.71 -18.94
CA GLU A 212 9.27 37.01 -19.54
C GLU A 212 9.73 38.07 -18.52
N ARG A 213 9.63 37.81 -17.21
CA ARG A 213 10.12 38.71 -16.14
C ARG A 213 11.53 38.37 -15.63
N GLY A 214 12.27 37.57 -16.38
CA GLY A 214 13.64 37.15 -16.07
C GLY A 214 14.67 37.53 -17.13
N CYS A 215 14.52 38.67 -17.80
CA CYS A 215 15.59 39.22 -18.64
C CYS A 215 15.45 40.75 -18.76
N GLY A 216 16.05 41.47 -17.83
CA GLY A 216 16.10 42.93 -17.83
C GLY A 216 17.10 43.40 -16.79
N ASP A 217 18.15 44.08 -17.27
CA ASP A 217 19.17 44.79 -16.51
C ASP A 217 20.31 44.00 -15.85
N SER A 218 21.29 43.66 -16.69
CA SER A 218 22.70 43.86 -16.32
C SER A 218 23.50 44.26 -17.56
N GLN A 219 23.41 45.55 -17.91
CA GLN A 219 24.42 46.19 -18.73
C GLN A 219 25.05 47.36 -17.97
N ALA A 220 26.35 47.20 -17.74
CA ALA A 220 27.40 48.19 -17.72
C ALA A 220 27.27 49.38 -16.75
N LEU A 221 28.28 49.51 -15.88
CA LEU A 221 29.14 50.70 -15.88
C LEU A 221 30.46 50.35 -15.17
N CYS A 222 31.45 49.99 -15.97
CA CYS A 222 32.86 50.06 -15.58
C CYS A 222 33.35 51.47 -15.86
N THR A 223 33.68 52.26 -14.82
CA THR A 223 34.66 53.35 -14.91
C THR A 223 35.28 53.54 -13.52
N GLY A 224 36.61 53.57 -13.44
CA GLY A 224 37.36 53.49 -12.19
C GLY A 224 37.91 54.81 -11.65
N SER A 225 38.76 54.64 -10.61
CA SER A 225 39.67 55.58 -9.93
C SER A 225 38.98 56.77 -9.23
N SER A 226 39.39 57.26 -8.04
CA SER A 226 40.72 57.36 -7.43
C SER A 226 40.58 57.89 -5.98
N GLY A 227 41.49 57.50 -5.06
CA GLY A 227 42.01 58.27 -3.90
C GLY A 227 41.02 58.65 -2.77
N GLY A 228 41.36 58.70 -1.49
CA GLY A 228 42.61 58.62 -0.75
C GLY A 228 42.42 59.30 0.61
N HIS A 229 42.95 58.70 1.68
CA HIS A 229 43.75 59.31 2.75
C HIS A 229 44.18 58.23 3.74
#